data_AF-A0A3M1UKR5-F1
#
_entry.id   AF-A0A3M1UKR5-F1
#
_cell.length_a   1.000
_cell.length_b   1.000
_cell.length_c   1.000
_cell.angle_alpha   90.00
_cell.angle_beta   90.00
_cell.angle_gamma   90.00
#
_symmetry.space_group_name_H-M   'P 1'
#
loop_
_entity.id
_entity.type
_entity.pdbx_description
1 polymer ?
#
loop_
_entity_poly.entity_id
_entity_poly.type
_entity_poly.pdbx_seq_one_letter_code
_entity_poly.pdbx_strand_id
1 'polypeptide(L)'
;MRGKEEIWAAAVVHAIGQVNFLYDKSFEPYITFDELNEYFGTKKSSVGNKAAKIRKMFKMDKLTNFDFMTDSIKKEHPIYNIVMVDGFMVPISSIPEEYQQIVREVREQGGDIQFWTKRKK
;
A
#
# COMPACT_ATOMS: atom_id res chain seq x y z
N MET A 1 11.48 -13.16 18.35
CA MET A 1 10.00 -13.03 18.48
C MET A 1 9.41 -14.37 18.91
N ARG A 2 8.26 -14.43 19.61
CA ARG A 2 7.61 -15.70 20.05
C ARG A 2 6.21 -15.84 19.45
N GLY A 3 5.76 -17.06 19.19
CA GLY A 3 4.44 -17.41 18.65
C GLY A 3 4.52 -18.62 17.72
N LYS A 4 3.40 -19.34 17.52
CA LYS A 4 3.34 -20.44 16.55
C LYS A 4 3.45 -19.92 15.11
N GLU A 5 3.91 -20.77 14.20
CA GLU A 5 4.16 -20.42 12.80
C GLU A 5 2.88 -19.99 12.08
N GLU A 6 1.75 -20.65 12.36
CA GLU A 6 0.46 -20.36 11.74
C GLU A 6 -0.03 -18.95 12.11
N ILE A 7 0.26 -18.49 13.32
CA ILE A 7 -0.04 -17.12 13.76
C ILE A 7 0.77 -16.10 12.98
N TRP A 8 2.05 -16.40 12.68
CA TRP A 8 2.89 -15.53 11.87
C TRP A 8 2.46 -15.51 10.41
N ALA A 9 2.14 -16.68 9.84
CA ALA A 9 1.60 -16.78 8.49
C ALA A 9 0.31 -15.96 8.32
N ALA A 10 -0.68 -16.19 9.20
CA ALA A 10 -1.93 -15.42 9.22
C ALA A 10 -1.67 -13.91 9.40
N ALA A 11 -0.70 -13.53 10.22
CA ALA A 11 -0.36 -12.13 10.45
C ALA A 11 0.28 -11.43 9.24
N VAL A 12 1.09 -12.14 8.46
CA VAL A 12 1.65 -11.63 7.20
C VAL A 12 0.53 -11.40 6.20
N VAL A 13 -0.34 -12.40 5.98
CA VAL A 13 -1.49 -12.27 5.08
C VAL A 13 -2.42 -11.16 5.54
N HIS A 14 -2.71 -11.05 6.84
CA HIS A 14 -3.52 -9.98 7.39
C HIS A 14 -2.88 -8.59 7.18
N ALA A 15 -1.56 -8.44 7.38
CA ALA A 15 -0.87 -7.18 7.18
C ALA A 15 -0.92 -6.71 5.71
N ILE A 16 -0.66 -7.62 4.76
CA ILE A 16 -0.75 -7.34 3.32
C ILE A 16 -2.20 -7.08 2.92
N GLY A 17 -3.14 -7.89 3.39
CA GLY A 17 -4.56 -7.74 3.09
C GLY A 17 -5.12 -6.39 3.56
N GLN A 18 -4.66 -5.88 4.71
CA GLN A 18 -5.11 -4.58 5.19
C GLN A 18 -4.69 -3.41 4.30
N VAL A 19 -3.48 -3.43 3.72
CA VAL A 19 -3.04 -2.37 2.79
C VAL A 19 -3.61 -2.55 1.38
N ASN A 20 -4.14 -3.74 1.07
CA ASN A 20 -4.76 -4.10 -0.21
C ASN A 20 -6.28 -4.23 -0.16
N PHE A 21 -6.95 -3.64 0.84
CA PHE A 21 -8.41 -3.62 0.95
C PHE A 21 -9.11 -5.00 0.94
N LEU A 22 -8.41 -6.08 1.35
CA LEU A 22 -8.91 -7.47 1.37
C LEU A 22 -10.25 -7.66 2.12
N TYR A 23 -10.56 -6.77 3.05
CA TYR A 23 -11.77 -6.81 3.89
C TYR A 23 -12.86 -5.83 3.45
N ASP A 24 -12.69 -5.15 2.33
CA ASP A 24 -13.69 -4.26 1.75
C ASP A 24 -14.42 -5.01 0.62
N LYS A 25 -15.74 -5.12 0.72
CA LYS A 25 -16.60 -5.85 -0.23
C LYS A 25 -16.59 -5.25 -1.64
N SER A 26 -16.06 -4.04 -1.78
CA SER A 26 -15.96 -3.35 -3.06
C SER A 26 -14.74 -3.78 -3.89
N PHE A 27 -13.85 -4.60 -3.29
CA PHE A 27 -12.60 -5.04 -3.91
C PHE A 27 -12.55 -6.58 -3.97
N GLU A 28 -11.89 -7.11 -5.01
CA GLU A 28 -11.63 -8.54 -5.15
C GLU A 28 -10.11 -8.81 -5.10
N PRO A 29 -9.67 -9.89 -4.41
CA PRO A 29 -10.49 -10.82 -3.65
C PRO A 29 -11.02 -10.20 -2.34
N TYR A 30 -12.24 -10.58 -1.94
CA TYR A 30 -12.81 -10.25 -0.62
C TYR A 30 -12.90 -11.48 0.28
N ILE A 31 -12.40 -11.35 1.51
CA ILE A 31 -12.72 -12.26 2.63
C ILE A 31 -12.90 -11.45 3.91
N THR A 32 -13.51 -12.03 4.93
CA THR A 32 -13.55 -11.47 6.27
C THR A 32 -12.29 -11.82 7.08
N PHE A 33 -12.04 -11.06 8.15
CA PHE A 33 -10.97 -11.41 9.09
C PHE A 33 -11.29 -12.69 9.88
N ASP A 34 -12.57 -13.04 10.02
CA ASP A 34 -13.01 -14.33 10.56
C ASP A 34 -12.53 -15.49 9.69
N GLU A 35 -12.90 -15.48 8.40
CA GLU A 35 -12.55 -16.54 7.44
C GLU A 35 -11.03 -16.74 7.35
N LEU A 36 -10.26 -15.65 7.37
CA LEU A 36 -8.79 -15.75 7.43
C LEU A 36 -8.32 -16.53 8.67
N ASN A 37 -8.84 -16.20 9.85
CA ASN A 37 -8.40 -16.84 11.08
C ASN A 37 -8.90 -18.29 11.19
N GLU A 38 -10.09 -18.58 10.68
CA GLU A 38 -10.63 -19.92 10.58
C GLU A 38 -9.75 -20.80 9.70
N TYR A 39 -9.39 -20.32 8.51
CA TYR A 39 -8.50 -21.03 7.58
C TYR A 39 -7.14 -21.40 8.22
N PHE A 40 -6.53 -20.45 8.94
CA PHE A 40 -5.24 -20.70 9.62
C PHE A 40 -5.38 -21.40 10.98
N GLY A 41 -6.59 -21.61 11.50
CA GLY A 41 -6.81 -22.16 12.84
C GLY A 41 -6.28 -21.24 13.97
N THR A 42 -6.34 -19.92 13.78
CA THR A 42 -5.73 -18.93 14.68
C THR A 42 -6.75 -18.07 15.43
N LYS A 43 -6.28 -17.36 16.47
CA LYS A 43 -7.07 -16.36 17.19
C LYS A 43 -6.81 -14.96 16.65
N LYS A 44 -7.88 -14.23 16.32
CA LYS A 44 -7.86 -12.83 15.84
C LYS A 44 -6.93 -11.91 16.61
N SER A 45 -6.97 -11.94 17.94
CA SER A 45 -6.17 -11.07 18.80
C SER A 45 -4.67 -11.32 18.64
N SER A 46 -4.27 -12.58 18.46
CA SER A 46 -2.86 -12.94 18.27
C SER A 46 -2.38 -12.47 16.90
N VAL A 47 -3.17 -12.73 15.85
CA VAL A 47 -2.87 -12.33 14.47
C VAL A 47 -2.81 -10.80 14.35
N GLY A 48 -3.82 -10.08 14.84
CA GLY A 48 -3.87 -8.62 14.79
C GLY A 48 -2.66 -7.98 15.48
N ASN A 49 -2.27 -8.48 16.66
CA ASN A 49 -1.10 -7.98 17.39
C ASN A 49 0.22 -8.22 16.64
N LYS A 50 0.38 -9.36 15.95
CA LYS A 50 1.58 -9.62 15.13
C LYS A 50 1.57 -8.81 13.84
N ALA A 51 0.43 -8.70 13.17
CA ALA A 51 0.29 -7.92 11.94
C ALA A 51 0.57 -6.43 12.18
N ALA A 52 0.12 -5.89 13.32
CA ALA A 52 0.44 -4.52 13.71
C ALA A 52 1.96 -4.30 13.88
N LYS A 53 2.68 -5.30 14.41
CA LYS A 53 4.15 -5.25 14.51
C LYS A 53 4.81 -5.32 13.14
N ILE A 54 4.32 -6.16 12.24
CA ILE A 54 4.81 -6.25 10.85
C ILE A 54 4.62 -4.89 10.16
N ARG A 55 3.41 -4.34 10.16
CA ARG A 55 3.15 -3.04 9.53
C ARG A 55 4.00 -1.93 10.11
N LYS A 56 4.22 -1.91 11.43
CA LYS A 56 5.11 -0.93 12.06
C LYS A 56 6.57 -1.11 11.63
N MET A 57 7.05 -2.35 11.56
CA MET A 57 8.44 -2.66 11.18
C MET A 57 8.75 -2.25 9.74
N PHE A 58 7.83 -2.53 8.83
CA PHE A 58 7.97 -2.25 7.40
C PHE A 58 7.37 -0.91 6.96
N LYS A 59 6.88 -0.11 7.91
CA LYS A 59 6.20 1.18 7.65
C LYS A 59 5.09 1.04 6.60
N MET A 60 4.28 -0.01 6.73
CA MET A 60 3.15 -0.27 5.84
C MET A 60 1.98 0.64 6.22
N ASP A 61 2.06 1.91 5.85
CA ASP A 61 0.94 2.83 5.93
C ASP A 61 0.19 2.88 4.59
N LYS A 62 -1.12 3.15 4.64
CA LYS A 62 -1.95 3.18 3.42
C LYS A 62 -1.75 4.45 2.59
N LEU A 63 -1.11 5.48 3.12
CA LEU A 63 -1.15 6.81 2.53
C LEU A 63 0.06 7.10 1.64
N THR A 64 1.23 6.60 2.04
CA THR A 64 2.53 7.02 1.52
C THR A 64 3.47 5.87 1.17
N ASN A 65 3.18 4.64 1.63
CA ASN A 65 3.97 3.46 1.27
C ASN A 65 3.19 2.53 0.35
N PHE A 66 3.61 2.46 -0.90
CA PHE A 66 2.97 1.65 -1.94
C PHE A 66 3.68 0.32 -2.22
N ASP A 67 4.82 0.04 -1.57
CA ASP A 67 5.67 -1.13 -1.85
C ASP A 67 4.94 -2.46 -1.65
N PHE A 68 3.94 -2.45 -0.75
CA PHE A 68 3.16 -3.63 -0.38
C PHE A 68 1.76 -3.65 -0.98
N MET A 69 1.44 -2.71 -1.88
CA MET A 69 0.19 -2.69 -2.62
C MET A 69 0.31 -3.47 -3.93
N THR A 70 -0.74 -4.18 -4.32
CA THR A 70 -0.86 -4.76 -5.66
C THR A 70 -1.00 -3.65 -6.70
N ASP A 71 -0.67 -3.96 -7.95
CA ASP A 71 -0.76 -2.99 -9.04
C ASP A 71 -2.20 -2.54 -9.31
N SER A 72 -3.19 -3.41 -9.08
CA SER A 72 -4.61 -3.05 -9.16
C SER A 72 -4.97 -1.99 -8.13
N ILE A 73 -4.60 -2.22 -6.86
CA ILE A 73 -4.87 -1.28 -5.77
C ILE A 73 -4.11 0.03 -5.99
N LYS A 74 -2.85 -0.01 -6.43
CA LYS A 74 -2.08 1.20 -6.77
C LYS A 74 -2.81 2.06 -7.79
N LYS A 75 -3.33 1.46 -8.87
CA LYS A 75 -4.04 2.20 -9.93
C LYS A 75 -5.31 2.90 -9.43
N GLU A 76 -5.99 2.31 -8.45
CA GLU A 76 -7.22 2.89 -7.86
C GLU A 76 -6.93 3.80 -6.66
N HIS A 77 -5.69 3.80 -6.15
CA HIS A 77 -5.33 4.54 -4.95
C HIS A 77 -5.34 6.06 -5.21
N PRO A 78 -6.13 6.86 -4.46
CA PRO A 78 -6.34 8.29 -4.75
C PRO A 78 -5.06 9.11 -4.80
N ILE A 79 -4.06 8.75 -3.99
CA ILE A 79 -2.78 9.47 -3.89
C ILE A 79 -1.74 8.88 -4.84
N TYR A 80 -1.87 7.62 -5.25
CA TYR A 80 -0.89 7.00 -6.14
C TYR A 80 -0.91 7.66 -7.52
N ASN A 81 -2.02 8.26 -7.95
CA ASN A 81 -2.07 8.99 -9.23
C ASN A 81 -1.82 10.50 -9.11
N ILE A 82 -1.24 10.94 -7.99
CA ILE A 82 -0.91 12.34 -7.72
C ILE A 82 0.61 12.49 -7.62
N VAL A 83 1.14 13.63 -8.06
CA VAL A 83 2.55 14.01 -7.95
C VAL A 83 2.68 15.46 -7.48
N MET A 84 3.77 15.77 -6.78
CA MET A 84 4.06 17.12 -6.31
C MET A 84 4.76 17.94 -7.40
N VAL A 85 4.19 19.08 -7.77
CA VAL A 85 4.79 20.05 -8.70
C VAL A 85 4.75 21.41 -8.05
N ASP A 86 5.91 22.03 -7.84
CA ASP A 86 6.02 23.36 -7.19
C ASP A 86 5.31 23.47 -5.83
N GLY A 87 5.26 22.36 -5.08
CA GLY A 87 4.55 22.30 -3.80
C GLY A 87 3.04 22.08 -3.90
N PHE A 88 2.50 21.84 -5.10
CA PHE A 88 1.09 21.50 -5.31
C PHE A 88 0.91 20.04 -5.70
N MET A 89 -0.09 19.39 -5.11
CA MET A 89 -0.53 18.04 -5.48
C MET A 89 -1.38 18.11 -6.74
N VAL A 90 -0.92 17.51 -7.84
CA VAL A 90 -1.63 17.49 -9.11
C VAL A 90 -1.75 16.06 -9.65
N PRO A 91 -2.81 15.73 -10.42
CA PRO A 91 -2.88 14.44 -11.11
C PRO A 91 -1.69 14.23 -12.04
N ILE A 92 -1.12 13.03 -12.07
CA ILE A 92 -0.05 12.67 -13.01
C ILE A 92 -0.52 12.91 -14.45
N SER A 93 -1.79 12.63 -14.77
CA SER A 93 -2.36 12.87 -16.09
C SER A 93 -2.39 14.35 -16.51
N SER A 94 -2.16 15.29 -15.58
CA SER A 94 -2.15 16.74 -15.87
C SER A 94 -0.77 17.30 -16.20
N ILE A 95 0.31 16.53 -16.03
CA ILE A 95 1.68 16.96 -16.38
C ILE A 95 2.09 16.41 -17.76
N PRO A 96 3.12 16.96 -18.43
CA PRO A 96 3.53 16.48 -19.77
C PRO A 96 3.96 15.00 -19.75
N GLU A 97 3.69 14.26 -20.83
CA GLU A 97 3.87 12.79 -20.90
C GLU A 97 5.28 12.33 -20.53
N GLU A 98 6.32 13.08 -20.92
CA GLU A 98 7.71 12.80 -20.54
C GLU A 98 7.87 12.69 -19.01
N TYR A 99 7.27 13.61 -18.25
CA TYR A 99 7.33 13.59 -16.80
C TYR A 99 6.40 12.54 -16.19
N GLN A 100 5.27 12.20 -16.84
CA GLN A 100 4.45 11.08 -16.42
C GLN A 100 5.24 9.77 -16.46
N GLN A 101 6.00 9.55 -17.53
CA GLN A 101 6.83 8.37 -17.71
C GLN A 101 7.92 8.28 -16.63
N ILE A 102 8.59 9.40 -16.32
CA ILE A 102 9.57 9.47 -15.22
C ILE A 102 8.93 9.08 -13.88
N VAL A 103 7.73 9.59 -13.58
CA VAL A 103 7.01 9.24 -12.33
C VAL A 103 6.73 7.74 -12.26
N ARG A 104 6.27 7.14 -13.36
CA ARG A 104 5.99 5.69 -13.43
C ARG A 104 7.25 4.87 -13.17
N GLU A 105 8.35 5.20 -13.84
CA GLU A 105 9.63 4.49 -13.70
C GLU A 105 10.20 4.57 -12.27
N VAL A 106 10.18 5.76 -11.66
CA VAL A 106 10.65 5.93 -10.27
C VAL A 106 9.81 5.11 -9.30
N ARG A 107 8.49 5.02 -9.51
CA ARG A 107 7.58 4.27 -8.64
C ARG A 107 7.65 2.77 -8.84
N GLU A 108 7.94 2.30 -10.05
CA GLU A 108 8.26 0.88 -10.30
C GLU A 108 9.51 0.45 -9.52
N GLN A 109 10.42 1.37 -9.25
CA GLN A 109 11.62 1.15 -8.42
C GLN A 109 11.38 1.34 -6.91
N GLY A 110 10.14 1.59 -6.48
CA GLY A 110 9.78 1.84 -5.08
C GLY A 110 10.11 3.26 -4.57
N GLY A 111 10.44 4.18 -5.48
CA GLY A 111 10.69 5.58 -5.16
C GLY A 111 9.47 6.49 -5.37
N ASP A 112 9.62 7.77 -5.05
CA ASP A 112 8.69 8.83 -5.45
C ASP A 112 9.48 10.08 -5.89
N ILE A 113 8.87 10.94 -6.70
CA ILE A 113 9.53 12.12 -7.28
C ILE A 113 8.66 13.37 -7.16
N GLN A 114 9.32 14.53 -7.11
CA GLN A 114 8.68 15.85 -7.12
C GLN A 114 9.36 16.74 -8.16
N PHE A 115 8.59 17.60 -8.81
CA PHE A 115 9.08 18.52 -9.84
C PHE A 115 9.02 19.98 -9.37
N TRP A 116 9.93 20.78 -9.93
CA TRP A 116 9.99 22.23 -9.70
C TRP A 116 10.16 22.95 -11.04
N THR A 117 9.29 23.92 -11.34
CA THR A 117 9.44 24.76 -12.53
C THR A 117 10.45 25.87 -12.24
N LYS A 118 11.37 26.10 -13.17
CA LYS A 118 12.26 27.28 -13.10
C LYS A 118 11.39 28.52 -13.26
N ARG A 119 11.28 29.35 -12.22
CA ARG A 119 10.73 30.71 -12.37
C ARG A 119 11.57 31.45 -13.41
N LYS A 120 10.96 31.86 -14.52
CA LYS A 120 11.58 32.85 -15.42
C LYS A 120 11.80 34.12 -14.61
N LYS A 121 13.06 34.53 -14.43
CA LYS A 121 13.41 35.88 -14.00
C LYS A 121 13.09 36.85 -15.14
#